data_AF-A0AAD6V4R9-F1
#
_entry.id   AF-A0AAD6V4R9-F1
#
_cell.length_a   1.000
_cell.length_b   1.000
_cell.length_c   1.000
_cell.angle_alpha   90.00
_cell.angle_beta   90.00
_cell.angle_gamma   90.00
#
_symmetry.space_group_name_H-M   'P 1'
#
loop_
_entity.id
_entity.type
_entity.pdbx_description
1 polymer ?
#
loop_
_entity_poly.entity_id
_entity_poly.type
_entity_poly.pdbx_seq_one_letter_code
_entity_poly.pdbx_strand_id
1 'polypeptide(L)'
;MLELLELLGASGMSEEEETPATEKGARVRTYNIKLCAWREPAIVNYMRMVDVQTLRFQALHNGTKSAPRIRGEMKGMRPAPKGLPKCLYSADWLALLSPNEVKELNVSKDVFALFVAATERMAN
;
A
#
# COMPACT_ATOMS: atom_id res chain seq x y z
N MET A 1 11.59 0.91 -8.75
CA MET A 1 10.92 1.52 -7.56
C MET A 1 9.64 2.26 -7.98
N LEU A 2 9.68 3.02 -9.08
CA LEU A 2 8.53 3.75 -9.65
C LEU A 2 7.51 2.84 -10.36
N GLU A 3 7.96 1.78 -11.05
CA GLU A 3 7.08 0.91 -11.86
C GLU A 3 5.93 0.26 -11.07
N LEU A 4 6.16 -0.16 -9.81
CA LEU A 4 5.08 -0.72 -8.98
C LEU A 4 4.05 0.34 -8.60
N LEU A 5 4.50 1.59 -8.36
CA LEU A 5 3.60 2.70 -8.02
C LEU A 5 2.78 3.12 -9.25
N GLU A 6 3.40 3.13 -10.43
CA GLU A 6 2.72 3.37 -11.70
C GLU A 6 1.67 2.30 -12.00
N LEU A 7 2.01 1.03 -11.78
CA LEU A 7 1.11 -0.10 -11.99
C LEU A 7 -0.06 -0.12 -11.01
N LEU A 8 0.20 0.20 -9.74
CA LEU A 8 -0.85 0.32 -8.71
C LEU A 8 -1.78 1.51 -8.99
N GLY A 9 -1.26 2.60 -9.56
CA GLY A 9 -2.02 3.81 -9.83
C GLY A 9 -2.61 4.44 -8.56
N ALA A 10 -3.47 5.46 -8.72
CA ALA A 10 -4.05 6.18 -7.60
C ALA A 10 -4.92 5.28 -6.69
N SER A 11 -5.65 4.33 -7.28
CA SER A 11 -6.48 3.35 -6.57
C SER A 11 -5.65 2.27 -5.86
N GLY A 12 -4.40 2.06 -6.26
CA GLY A 12 -3.47 1.19 -5.59
C GLY A 12 -2.68 1.84 -4.46
N MET A 13 -2.89 3.14 -4.21
CA MET A 13 -2.31 3.84 -3.05
C MET A 13 -3.13 3.58 -1.78
N SER A 14 -2.52 3.85 -0.62
CA SER A 14 -3.19 3.74 0.68
C SER A 14 -4.41 4.65 0.79
N GLU A 15 -5.43 4.19 1.52
CA GLU A 15 -6.55 5.02 1.96
C GLU A 15 -6.19 5.64 3.31
N GLU A 16 -6.37 6.95 3.45
CA GLU A 16 -5.90 7.71 4.60
C GLU A 16 -7.04 8.50 5.22
N GLU A 17 -7.08 8.52 6.55
CA GLU A 17 -8.01 9.32 7.32
C GLU A 17 -7.23 10.28 8.22
N GLU A 18 -7.54 11.58 8.13
CA GLU A 18 -6.92 12.59 8.98
C GLU A 18 -7.53 12.53 10.37
N THR A 19 -6.67 12.46 11.39
CA THR A 19 -7.08 12.49 12.78
C THR A 19 -6.23 13.53 13.52
N PRO A 20 -6.85 14.45 14.28
CA PRO A 20 -6.10 15.37 15.13
C PRO A 20 -5.44 14.58 16.27
N ALA A 21 -4.14 14.75 16.42
CA ALA A 21 -3.37 14.20 17.52
C ALA A 21 -2.71 15.33 18.31
N THR A 22 -2.36 15.06 19.57
CA THR A 22 -1.59 15.98 20.40
C THR A 22 -0.22 15.36 20.61
N GLU A 23 0.82 15.95 20.03
CA GLU A 23 2.21 15.59 20.28
C GLU A 23 2.90 16.73 21.03
N LYS A 24 3.51 16.41 22.18
CA LYS A 24 4.27 17.38 23.01
C LYS A 24 3.49 18.66 23.36
N GLY A 25 2.16 18.55 23.54
CA GLY A 25 1.28 19.67 23.89
C GLY A 25 0.82 20.53 22.71
N ALA A 26 1.24 20.23 21.47
CA ALA A 26 0.77 20.90 20.26
C ALA A 26 -0.20 20.00 19.48
N ARG A 27 -1.24 20.62 18.89
CA ARG A 27 -2.13 19.94 17.94
C ARG A 27 -1.37 19.69 16.64
N VAL A 28 -1.21 18.43 16.29
CA VAL A 28 -0.63 17.97 15.03
C VAL A 28 -1.67 17.15 14.27
N ARG A 29 -1.60 17.20 12.94
CA ARG A 29 -2.41 16.34 12.07
C ARG A 29 -1.66 15.02 11.88
N THR A 30 -2.36 13.91 12.05
CA THR A 30 -1.85 12.57 11.78
C THR A 30 -2.72 11.89 10.73
N TYR A 31 -2.11 11.11 9.84
CA TYR A 31 -2.84 10.36 8.83
C TYR A 31 -2.84 8.88 9.19
N ASN A 32 -4.04 8.34 9.46
CA ASN A 32 -4.25 6.93 9.70
C ASN A 32 -4.38 6.19 8.36
N ILE A 33 -3.40 5.36 8.05
CA ILE A 33 -3.38 4.53 6.84
C ILE A 33 -4.20 3.27 7.09
N LYS A 34 -5.27 3.11 6.31
CA LYS A 34 -6.10 1.90 6.26
C LYS A 34 -5.49 0.86 5.33
N LEU A 35 -5.72 -0.41 5.66
CA LEU A 35 -5.24 -1.55 4.88
C LEU A 35 -6.13 -1.78 3.65
N CYS A 36 -5.53 -1.83 2.46
CA CYS A 36 -6.22 -2.32 1.28
C CYS A 36 -6.34 -3.85 1.37
N ALA A 37 -7.52 -4.36 1.72
CA ALA A 37 -7.74 -5.79 1.94
C ALA A 37 -7.42 -6.67 0.72
N TRP A 38 -7.54 -6.11 -0.49
CA TRP A 38 -7.24 -6.80 -1.74
C TRP A 38 -5.75 -6.93 -2.02
N ARG A 39 -4.90 -6.14 -1.37
CA ARG A 39 -3.48 -6.00 -1.72
C ARG A 39 -2.69 -7.14 -1.12
N GLU A 40 -1.76 -7.70 -1.89
CA GLU A 40 -0.82 -8.70 -1.41
C GLU A 40 -0.02 -8.18 -0.19
N PRO A 41 -0.03 -8.89 0.96
CA PRO A 41 0.64 -8.43 2.18
C PRO A 41 2.12 -8.07 2.01
N ALA A 42 2.86 -8.78 1.17
CA ALA A 42 4.27 -8.46 0.92
C ALA A 42 4.46 -7.06 0.29
N ILE A 43 3.49 -6.52 -0.45
CA ILE A 43 3.53 -5.13 -0.95
C ILE A 43 3.43 -4.14 0.21
N VAL A 44 2.74 -4.47 1.29
CA VAL A 44 2.64 -3.60 2.47
C VAL A 44 4.02 -3.34 3.07
N ASN A 45 4.87 -4.38 3.12
CA ASN A 45 6.25 -4.26 3.60
C ASN A 45 7.09 -3.37 2.67
N TYR A 46 6.95 -3.55 1.35
CA TYR A 46 7.61 -2.67 0.38
C TYR A 46 7.18 -1.20 0.55
N MET A 47 5.88 -0.93 0.68
CA MET A 47 5.37 0.42 0.92
C MET A 47 5.88 1.02 2.23
N ARG A 48 6.03 0.20 3.28
CA ARG A 48 6.62 0.63 4.55
C ARG A 48 8.09 1.05 4.37
N MET A 49 8.86 0.32 3.55
CA MET A 49 10.24 0.71 3.25
C MET A 49 10.30 2.08 2.55
N VAL A 50 9.40 2.32 1.59
CA VAL A 50 9.30 3.61 0.88
C VAL A 50 8.96 4.75 1.86
N ASP A 51 7.99 4.54 2.76
CA ASP A 51 7.65 5.53 3.79
C ASP A 51 8.85 5.86 4.69
N VAL A 52 9.59 4.84 5.16
CA VAL A 52 10.77 5.03 6.02
C VAL A 52 11.88 5.79 5.30
N GLN A 53 12.13 5.46 4.03
CA GLN A 53 13.11 6.20 3.22
C GLN A 53 12.69 7.66 3.02
N THR A 54 11.41 7.90 2.78
CA THR A 54 10.85 9.26 2.64
C THR A 54 11.03 10.06 3.93
N LEU A 55 10.75 9.47 5.10
CA LEU A 55 10.95 10.12 6.40
C LEU A 55 12.43 10.42 6.67
N ARG A 56 13.34 9.50 6.33
CA ARG A 56 14.80 9.74 6.46
C ARG A 56 15.25 10.89 5.58
N PHE A 57 14.78 10.94 4.33
CA PHE A 57 15.10 12.03 3.41
C PHE A 57 14.59 13.37 3.94
N GLN A 58 13.35 13.41 4.47
CA GLN A 58 12.80 14.61 5.08
C GLN A 58 13.56 15.06 6.33
N ALA A 59 14.09 14.12 7.13
CA ALA A 59 14.90 14.45 8.30
C ALA A 59 16.21 15.17 7.94
N LEU A 60 16.70 15.01 6.71
CA LEU A 60 17.89 15.68 6.18
C LEU A 60 17.59 17.08 5.60
N HIS A 61 16.31 17.44 5.44
CA HIS A 61 15.89 18.73 4.87
C HIS A 61 15.25 19.64 5.92
N ASN A 62 15.63 20.93 5.91
CA ASN A 62 15.10 21.96 6.82
C ASN A 62 13.73 22.52 6.39
N GLY A 63 12.87 21.69 5.81
CA GLY A 63 11.52 22.06 5.35
C GLY A 63 10.43 21.72 6.37
N THR A 64 9.18 22.05 6.03
CA THR A 64 8.01 21.61 6.80
C THR A 64 7.98 20.08 6.84
N LYS A 65 8.15 19.51 8.04
CA LYS A 65 8.08 18.05 8.25
C LYS A 65 6.71 17.55 7.82
N SER A 66 6.64 16.43 7.10
CA SER A 66 5.36 15.81 6.79
C SER A 66 4.65 15.37 8.08
N ALA A 67 3.33 15.42 8.03
CA ALA A 67 2.48 14.87 9.08
C ALA A 67 2.82 13.38 9.31
N PRO A 68 2.85 12.91 10.57
CA PRO A 68 3.10 11.52 10.85
C PRO A 68 2.00 10.65 10.25
N ARG A 69 2.42 9.53 9.67
CA ARG A 69 1.53 8.52 9.08
C ARG A 69 1.51 7.31 10.01
N ILE A 70 0.35 6.99 10.56
CA ILE A 70 0.15 5.87 11.49
C ILE A 70 -0.55 4.74 10.73
N ARG A 71 0.05 3.55 10.71
CA ARG A 71 -0.56 2.37 10.08
C ARG A 71 -1.33 1.58 11.12
N GLY A 72 -2.63 1.39 10.90
CA GLY A 72 -3.50 0.57 11.74
C GLY A 72 -3.89 -0.75 11.08
N GLU A 73 -4.63 -1.58 11.81
CA GLU A 73 -5.22 -2.83 11.29
C GLU A 73 -6.58 -2.61 10.60
N MET A 74 -7.07 -1.37 10.63
CA MET A 74 -8.36 -1.02 10.02
C MET A 74 -8.32 -1.22 8.51
N LYS A 75 -9.20 -2.09 8.01
CA LYS A 75 -9.36 -2.30 6.57
C LYS A 75 -10.06 -1.09 5.95
N GLY A 76 -9.50 -0.60 4.83
CA GLY A 76 -10.11 0.43 4.01
C GLY A 76 -11.21 -0.14 3.12
N MET A 77 -11.99 0.76 2.52
CA MET A 77 -13.04 0.43 1.56
C MET A 77 -12.59 0.65 0.11
N ARG A 78 -11.37 1.14 -0.11
CA ARG A 78 -10.85 1.40 -1.46
C ARG A 78 -10.95 0.14 -2.34
N PRO A 79 -11.64 0.22 -3.49
CA PRO A 79 -11.81 -0.93 -4.36
C PRO A 79 -10.48 -1.37 -4.97
N ALA A 80 -10.41 -2.66 -5.32
CA ALA A 80 -9.25 -3.21 -6.00
C ALA A 80 -9.13 -2.62 -7.41
N PRO A 81 -7.93 -2.17 -7.84
CA PRO A 81 -7.70 -1.79 -9.23
C PRO A 81 -7.91 -3.01 -10.13
N LYS A 82 -8.43 -2.76 -11.34
CA LYS A 82 -8.59 -3.79 -12.38
C LYS A 82 -7.31 -3.90 -13.20
N GLY A 83 -7.07 -5.06 -13.80
CA GLY A 83 -5.94 -5.25 -14.72
C GLY A 83 -4.58 -5.47 -14.05
N LEU A 84 -4.52 -5.63 -12.72
CA LEU A 84 -3.24 -5.91 -12.07
C LEU A 84 -2.82 -7.37 -12.33
N PRO A 85 -1.50 -7.65 -12.34
CA PRO A 85 -0.97 -9.00 -12.20
C PRO A 85 -1.54 -9.73 -10.98
N LYS A 86 -1.82 -11.02 -11.13
CA LYS A 86 -2.39 -11.84 -10.04
C LYS A 86 -1.58 -11.78 -8.74
N CYS A 87 -0.26 -11.71 -8.85
CA CYS A 87 0.66 -11.66 -7.71
C CYS A 87 0.53 -10.39 -6.85
N LEU A 88 -0.18 -9.36 -7.30
CA LEU A 88 -0.39 -8.14 -6.52
C LEU A 88 -1.69 -8.16 -5.72
N TYR A 89 -2.55 -9.14 -5.97
CA TYR A 89 -3.74 -9.38 -5.15
C TYR A 89 -3.43 -10.41 -4.06
N SER A 90 -3.99 -10.18 -2.87
CA SER A 90 -3.97 -11.16 -1.79
C SER A 90 -4.71 -12.43 -2.23
N ALA A 91 -4.05 -13.58 -2.08
CA ALA A 91 -4.64 -14.88 -2.39
C ALA A 91 -5.88 -15.16 -1.53
N ASP A 92 -5.82 -14.84 -0.24
CA ASP A 92 -6.94 -15.00 0.69
C ASP A 92 -8.13 -14.13 0.29
N TRP A 93 -7.86 -12.89 -0.15
CA TRP A 93 -8.91 -12.00 -0.62
C TRP A 93 -9.54 -12.48 -1.93
N LEU A 94 -8.73 -12.92 -2.90
CA LEU A 94 -9.25 -13.49 -4.15
C LEU A 94 -10.12 -14.73 -3.93
N ALA A 95 -9.79 -15.56 -2.93
CA ALA A 95 -10.56 -16.76 -2.59
C ALA A 95 -11.95 -16.45 -2.03
N LEU A 96 -12.16 -15.24 -1.50
CA LEU A 96 -13.46 -14.79 -0.98
C LEU A 96 -14.40 -14.25 -2.07
N LEU A 97 -13.88 -13.99 -3.28
CA LEU A 97 -14.65 -13.42 -4.37
C LEU A 97 -15.42 -14.49 -5.13
N SER A 98 -16.60 -14.12 -5.63
CA SER A 98 -17.33 -14.94 -6.59
C SER A 98 -16.59 -15.00 -7.94
N PRO A 99 -16.85 -16.04 -8.77
CA PRO A 99 -16.24 -16.14 -10.09
C PRO A 99 -16.51 -14.92 -10.99
N ASN A 100 -17.66 -14.28 -10.84
CA ASN A 100 -18.00 -13.07 -11.60
C ASN A 100 -17.14 -11.88 -11.17
N GLU A 101 -16.97 -11.67 -9.86
CA GLU A 101 -16.12 -10.59 -9.33
C GLU A 101 -14.65 -10.78 -9.75
N VAL A 102 -14.14 -12.01 -9.72
CA VAL A 102 -12.79 -12.32 -10.20
C VAL A 102 -12.66 -12.00 -11.69
N LYS A 103 -13.68 -12.29 -12.49
CA LYS A 103 -13.69 -11.96 -13.93
C LYS A 103 -13.71 -10.45 -14.16
N GLU A 104 -14.45 -9.69 -13.35
CA GLU A 104 -14.51 -8.23 -13.44
C GLU A 104 -13.21 -7.53 -13.08
N LEU A 105 -12.36 -8.15 -12.26
CA LEU A 105 -11.01 -7.65 -11.99
C LEU A 105 -10.12 -7.64 -13.24
N ASN A 106 -10.46 -8.45 -14.25
CA ASN A 106 -9.68 -8.59 -15.48
C ASN A 106 -8.19 -8.81 -15.18
N VAL A 107 -7.90 -9.75 -14.28
CA VAL A 107 -6.54 -10.00 -13.77
C VAL A 107 -5.58 -10.20 -14.94
N SER A 108 -4.52 -9.39 -14.98
CA SER A 108 -3.53 -9.49 -16.05
C SER A 108 -2.79 -10.82 -15.97
N LYS A 109 -2.49 -11.38 -17.15
CA LYS A 109 -1.61 -12.55 -17.29
C LYS A 109 -0.14 -12.20 -17.10
N ASP A 110 0.19 -10.91 -17.09
CA ASP A 110 1.54 -10.44 -16.89
C ASP A 110 2.04 -10.80 -15.50
N VAL A 111 3.32 -11.11 -15.40
CA VAL A 111 3.99 -11.35 -14.13
C VAL A 111 4.81 -10.10 -13.83
N PHE A 112 4.56 -9.49 -12.68
CA PHE A 112 5.42 -8.41 -12.22
C PHE A 112 6.70 -9.00 -11.64
N ALA A 113 7.62 -9.37 -12.53
CA ALA A 113 8.84 -10.14 -12.25
C ALA A 113 9.68 -9.53 -11.12
N LEU A 114 9.69 -8.19 -11.03
CA LEU A 114 10.42 -7.47 -10.00
C LEU A 114 9.89 -7.75 -8.59
N PHE A 115 8.57 -7.92 -8.44
CA PHE A 115 7.96 -8.26 -7.16
C PHE A 115 8.17 -9.73 -6.83
N VAL A 116 8.01 -10.64 -7.80
CA VAL A 116 8.28 -12.08 -7.60
C VAL A 116 9.72 -12.30 -7.12
N ALA A 117 10.71 -11.69 -7.79
CA ALA A 117 12.11 -11.78 -7.40
C ALA A 117 12.40 -11.14 -6.03
N ALA A 118 11.70 -10.07 -5.66
CA ALA A 118 11.84 -9.44 -4.35
C ALA A 118 11.25 -10.29 -3.23
N THR A 119 10.11 -10.93 -3.46
CA THR A 119 9.47 -11.82 -2.47
C THR A 119 10.23 -13.12 -2.27
N GLU A 120 10.80 -13.71 -3.33
CA GLU A 120 11.61 -14.94 -3.24
C GLU A 120 12.90 -14.73 -2.44
N ARG A 121 13.52 -13.55 -2.56
CA ARG A 121 14.72 -13.19 -1.79
C ARG A 121 14.46 -12.90 -0.31
N MET A 122 13.22 -12.60 0.07
CA MET A 122 12.82 -12.34 1.47
C MET A 122 12.32 -13.61 2.18
N ALA A 123 12.07 -14.69 1.45
CA ALA A 123 11.62 -15.98 1.98
C ALA A 123 12.76 -16.97 2.27
N ASN A 124 13.98 -16.66 1.81
CA ASN A 124 15.24 -17.36 2.13
C ASN A 124 16.03 -16.57 3.17
#